data_AF-A0A1B6KPH7-F1
#
_entry.id   AF-A0A1B6KPH7-F1
#
_cell.length_a   1.000
_cell.length_b   1.000
_cell.length_c   1.000
_cell.angle_alpha   90.00
_cell.angle_beta   90.00
_cell.angle_gamma   90.00
#
_symmetry.space_group_name_H-M   'P 1'
#
loop_
_entity.id
_entity.type
_entity.pdbx_description
1 polymer ?
#
loop_
_entity_poly.entity_id
_entity_poly.type
_entity_poly.pdbx_seq_one_letter_code
_entity_poly.pdbx_strand_id
1 'polypeptide(L)'
;SSNIPRDEIALKLDSGVHDVQYTEQLLLEQLEVCADYLEKAERYECLGDLYRLIVPIYESRRNFQALAQSYQALHQAYTKLVQVQRSGRRLLGRFYRVALFGQAYFEDDSGVEFVYKEPKVTSLSEVSERLLHQYSNKFGADCVKIIMDSAPMASCDLDPKLAHVQVTHVTP
;
A
#
# COMPACT_ATOMS: atom_id res chain seq x y z
N SER A 1 -6.17 8.49 -7.97
CA SER A 1 -6.24 8.35 -6.49
C SER A 1 -6.51 9.71 -5.88
N SER A 2 -7.36 9.81 -4.86
CA SER A 2 -7.63 11.06 -4.12
C SER A 2 -6.41 11.59 -3.37
N ASN A 3 -5.36 10.78 -3.21
CA ASN A 3 -4.12 11.20 -2.57
C ASN A 3 -3.24 12.06 -3.50
N ILE A 4 -3.36 11.91 -4.84
CA ILE A 4 -2.49 12.61 -5.80
C ILE A 4 -2.54 14.13 -5.61
N PRO A 5 -3.73 14.78 -5.55
CA PRO A 5 -3.78 16.23 -5.36
C PRO A 5 -3.30 16.69 -3.99
N ARG A 6 -3.15 15.81 -3.00
CA ARG A 6 -2.62 16.13 -1.67
C ARG A 6 -1.11 15.97 -1.63
N ASP A 7 -0.61 14.89 -2.22
CA ASP A 7 0.78 14.48 -2.11
C ASP A 7 1.67 15.18 -3.16
N GLU A 8 1.10 15.56 -4.32
CA GLU A 8 1.80 16.20 -5.46
C GLU A 8 1.63 17.74 -5.50
N ILE A 9 1.31 18.40 -4.38
CA ILE A 9 1.12 19.86 -4.33
C ILE A 9 2.45 20.61 -4.42
N ALA A 10 3.52 20.01 -3.91
CA ALA A 10 4.85 20.55 -4.02
C ALA A 10 5.57 19.81 -5.13
N LEU A 11 5.95 20.52 -6.20
CA LEU A 11 7.13 20.16 -6.98
C LEU A 11 8.27 20.05 -5.99
N LYS A 12 8.52 18.85 -5.46
CA LYS A 12 9.76 18.54 -4.79
C LYS A 12 10.80 18.64 -5.90
N LEU A 13 11.38 19.84 -6.08
CA LEU A 13 12.64 19.96 -6.78
C LEU A 13 13.59 19.11 -5.97
N ASP A 14 13.76 17.87 -6.42
CA ASP A 14 14.62 16.90 -5.79
C ASP A 14 16.01 17.52 -5.77
N SER A 15 16.41 18.00 -4.60
CA SER A 15 17.61 18.82 -4.42
C SER A 15 18.82 17.91 -4.63
N GLY A 16 19.23 17.75 -5.89
CA GLY A 16 20.36 16.93 -6.29
C GLY A 16 20.23 16.14 -7.60
N VAL A 17 19.07 16.13 -8.28
CA VAL A 17 18.91 15.35 -9.52
C VAL A 17 19.08 16.25 -10.74
N HIS A 18 20.15 16.02 -11.48
CA HIS A 18 20.42 16.62 -12.79
C HIS A 18 19.19 16.50 -13.73
N ASP A 19 18.73 17.64 -14.25
CA ASP A 19 17.93 17.84 -15.47
C ASP A 19 17.00 16.66 -15.90
N VAL A 20 16.08 16.25 -15.02
CA VAL A 20 15.01 15.32 -15.42
C VAL A 20 14.04 16.09 -16.30
N GLN A 21 14.17 15.91 -17.60
CA GLN A 21 13.24 16.48 -18.56
C GLN A 21 11.90 15.76 -18.46
N TYR A 22 10.88 16.47 -17.98
CA TYR A 22 9.50 16.01 -17.98
C TYR A 22 8.98 15.99 -19.43
N THR A 23 8.82 14.80 -19.98
CA THR A 23 8.30 14.61 -21.34
C THR A 23 7.04 13.75 -21.34
N GLU A 24 6.19 13.91 -22.36
CA GLU A 24 5.02 13.04 -22.56
C GLU A 24 5.44 11.56 -22.70
N GLN A 25 6.61 11.30 -23.27
CA GLN A 25 7.17 9.94 -23.37
C GLN A 25 7.46 9.35 -21.99
N LEU A 26 8.11 10.10 -21.10
CA LEU A 26 8.37 9.65 -19.74
C LEU A 26 7.08 9.38 -18.97
N LEU A 27 6.08 10.27 -19.11
CA LEU A 27 4.76 10.06 -18.50
C LEU A 27 4.11 8.77 -19.02
N LEU A 28 4.13 8.55 -20.33
CA LEU A 28 3.59 7.34 -20.96
C LEU A 28 4.23 6.07 -20.40
N GLU A 29 5.57 6.05 -20.30
CA GLU A 29 6.32 4.92 -19.72
C GLU A 29 5.93 4.65 -18.26
N GLN A 30 5.78 5.70 -17.44
CA GLN A 30 5.32 5.54 -16.06
C GLN A 30 3.88 5.02 -15.99
N LEU A 31 2.98 5.47 -16.87
CA LEU A 31 1.61 4.97 -16.94
C LEU A 31 1.55 3.50 -17.37
N GLU A 32 2.38 3.06 -18.32
CA GLU A 32 2.49 1.65 -18.72
C GLU A 32 2.97 0.77 -17.56
N VAL A 33 3.99 1.22 -16.83
CA VAL A 33 4.48 0.55 -15.62
C VAL A 33 3.39 0.48 -14.54
N CYS A 34 2.61 1.55 -14.37
CA CYS A 34 1.46 1.55 -13.46
C CYS A 34 0.39 0.54 -13.86
N ALA A 35 0.15 0.35 -15.17
CA ALA A 35 -0.83 -0.63 -15.66
C ALA A 35 -0.41 -2.05 -15.27
N ASP A 36 0.86 -2.40 -15.47
CA ASP A 36 1.42 -3.70 -15.09
C ASP A 36 1.32 -3.94 -13.57
N TYR A 37 1.65 -2.94 -12.74
CA TYR A 37 1.49 -3.06 -11.29
C TYR A 37 0.04 -3.19 -10.85
N LEU A 38 -0.89 -2.46 -11.46
CA LEU A 38 -2.32 -2.61 -11.15
C LEU A 38 -2.84 -3.99 -11.54
N GLU A 39 -2.42 -4.54 -12.67
CA GLU A 39 -2.78 -5.90 -13.06
C GLU A 39 -2.23 -6.94 -12.07
N LYS A 40 -0.95 -6.85 -11.72
CA LYS A 40 -0.29 -7.74 -10.75
C LYS A 40 -0.88 -7.63 -9.34
N ALA A 41 -1.29 -6.43 -8.93
CA ALA A 41 -2.00 -6.18 -7.68
C ALA A 41 -3.48 -6.63 -7.73
N GLU A 42 -3.90 -7.23 -8.84
CA GLU A 42 -5.26 -7.65 -9.13
C GLU A 42 -6.25 -6.48 -9.04
N ARG A 43 -5.86 -5.22 -9.28
CA ARG A 43 -6.70 -3.99 -9.22
C ARG A 43 -7.30 -3.66 -10.58
N TYR A 44 -8.05 -4.60 -11.14
CA TYR A 44 -8.54 -4.53 -12.53
C TYR A 44 -9.48 -3.33 -12.80
N GLU A 45 -10.26 -2.90 -11.81
CA GLU A 45 -11.18 -1.76 -11.90
C GLU A 45 -10.45 -0.46 -12.29
N CYS A 46 -9.22 -0.29 -11.80
CA CYS A 46 -8.46 0.94 -11.97
C CYS A 46 -7.83 1.07 -13.37
N LEU A 47 -7.70 -0.06 -14.10
CA LEU A 47 -7.08 -0.06 -15.43
C LEU A 47 -7.89 0.78 -16.42
N GLY A 48 -9.22 0.79 -16.32
CA GLY A 48 -10.08 1.61 -17.17
C GLY A 48 -9.73 3.10 -17.11
N ASP A 49 -9.63 3.65 -15.90
CA ASP A 49 -9.29 5.06 -15.69
C ASP A 49 -7.86 5.37 -16.14
N LEU A 50 -6.91 4.45 -15.91
CA LEU A 50 -5.52 4.61 -16.32
C LEU A 50 -5.37 4.63 -17.84
N TYR A 51 -5.99 3.68 -18.56
CA TYR A 51 -5.90 3.62 -20.02
C TYR A 51 -6.59 4.81 -20.70
N ARG A 52 -7.54 5.51 -20.05
CA ARG A 52 -8.06 6.79 -20.58
C ARG A 52 -7.00 7.89 -20.68
N LEU A 53 -5.90 7.78 -19.92
CA LEU A 53 -4.75 8.70 -20.03
C LEU A 53 -3.78 8.26 -21.13
N ILE A 54 -3.61 6.94 -21.32
CA ILE A 54 -2.66 6.34 -22.27
C ILE A 54 -3.17 6.39 -23.72
N VAL A 55 -4.43 6.00 -23.94
CA VAL A 55 -5.02 5.84 -25.28
C VAL A 55 -4.92 7.10 -26.14
N PRO A 56 -5.24 8.31 -25.64
CA PRO A 56 -5.12 9.54 -26.43
C PRO A 56 -3.69 9.81 -26.94
N ILE A 57 -2.67 9.41 -26.17
CA ILE A 57 -1.26 9.57 -26.55
C ILE A 57 -0.91 8.62 -27.71
N TYR A 58 -1.37 7.37 -27.67
CA TYR A 58 -1.16 6.45 -28.79
C TYR A 58 -1.96 6.83 -30.04
N GLU A 59 -3.17 7.38 -29.88
CA GLU A 59 -4.00 7.89 -30.97
C GLU A 59 -3.32 9.05 -31.71
N SER A 60 -2.80 10.04 -30.96
CA SER A 60 -2.11 11.20 -31.54
C SER A 60 -0.85 10.78 -32.32
N ARG A 61 -0.16 9.75 -31.83
CA ARG A 61 1.02 9.14 -32.48
C ARG A 61 0.70 8.12 -33.57
N ARG A 62 -0.58 7.80 -33.77
CA ARG A 62 -1.06 6.74 -34.69
C ARG A 62 -0.41 5.37 -34.42
N ASN A 63 -0.10 5.07 -33.16
CA ASN A 63 0.46 3.78 -32.77
C ASN A 63 -0.65 2.74 -32.61
N PHE A 64 -1.16 2.25 -33.75
CA PHE A 64 -2.28 1.31 -33.79
C PHE A 64 -1.97 -0.05 -33.13
N GLN A 65 -0.70 -0.46 -33.12
CA GLN A 65 -0.29 -1.68 -32.44
C GLN A 65 -0.44 -1.56 -30.92
N ALA A 66 0.03 -0.45 -30.33
CA ALA A 66 -0.12 -0.21 -28.90
C ALA A 66 -1.59 0.01 -28.50
N LEU A 67 -2.40 0.64 -29.37
CA LEU A 67 -3.85 0.74 -29.17
C LEU A 67 -4.52 -0.63 -29.12
N ALA A 68 -4.23 -1.52 -30.09
CA ALA A 68 -4.79 -2.88 -30.09
C ALA A 68 -4.42 -3.64 -28.81
N GLN A 69 -3.16 -3.53 -28.36
CA GLN A 69 -2.70 -4.13 -27.11
C GLN A 69 -3.40 -3.54 -25.88
N SER A 70 -3.61 -2.22 -25.84
CA SER A 70 -4.31 -1.53 -24.75
C SER A 70 -5.75 -2.03 -24.59
N TYR A 71 -6.49 -2.12 -25.70
CA TYR A 71 -7.87 -2.63 -25.67
C TYR A 71 -7.93 -4.13 -25.35
N GLN A 72 -6.95 -4.92 -25.81
CA GLN A 72 -6.83 -6.32 -25.42
C GLN A 72 -6.58 -6.48 -23.91
N ALA A 73 -5.68 -5.67 -23.33
CA ALA A 73 -5.41 -5.67 -21.89
C ALA A 73 -6.66 -5.29 -21.09
N LEU A 74 -7.40 -4.25 -21.50
CA LEU A 74 -8.67 -3.88 -20.88
C LEU A 74 -9.71 -4.99 -20.96
N HIS A 75 -9.86 -5.65 -22.12
CA HIS A 75 -10.76 -6.79 -22.26
C HIS A 75 -10.42 -7.93 -21.29
N GLN A 76 -9.13 -8.28 -21.19
CA GLN A 76 -8.66 -9.31 -20.26
C GLN A 76 -8.91 -8.91 -18.80
N ALA A 77 -8.62 -7.65 -18.44
CA ALA A 77 -8.85 -7.13 -17.09
C ALA A 77 -10.33 -7.23 -16.68
N TYR A 78 -11.26 -6.78 -17.52
CA TYR A 78 -12.69 -6.88 -17.22
C TYR A 78 -13.19 -8.33 -17.22
N THR A 79 -12.65 -9.20 -18.06
CA THR A 79 -12.95 -10.63 -18.03
C THR A 79 -12.52 -11.26 -16.71
N LYS A 80 -11.30 -10.97 -16.24
CA LYS A 80 -10.79 -11.40 -14.93
C LYS A 80 -11.67 -10.85 -13.80
N LEU A 81 -12.05 -9.57 -13.86
CA LEU A 81 -12.93 -8.92 -12.89
C LEU A 81 -14.27 -9.65 -12.73
N VAL A 82 -14.94 -9.98 -13.85
CA VAL A 82 -16.20 -10.74 -13.82
C VAL A 82 -16.02 -12.13 -13.18
N GLN A 83 -14.91 -12.81 -13.50
CA GLN A 83 -14.61 -14.13 -12.94
C GLN A 83 -14.35 -14.08 -11.42
N VAL A 84 -13.57 -13.10 -10.96
CA VAL A 84 -13.26 -12.97 -9.52
C VAL A 84 -14.48 -12.52 -8.72
N GLN A 85 -15.33 -11.66 -9.28
CA GLN A 85 -16.57 -11.25 -8.65
C GLN A 85 -17.55 -12.42 -8.49
N ARG A 86 -17.62 -13.32 -9.49
CA ARG A 86 -18.44 -14.54 -9.40
C ARG A 86 -17.91 -15.54 -8.38
N SER A 87 -16.59 -15.73 -8.33
CA SER A 87 -15.97 -16.74 -7.46
C SER A 87 -15.77 -16.28 -6.02
N GLY A 88 -15.70 -14.97 -5.76
CA GLY A 88 -15.42 -14.41 -4.43
C GLY A 88 -13.99 -14.68 -3.94
N ARG A 89 -13.09 -15.16 -4.79
CA ARG A 89 -11.74 -15.63 -4.39
C ARG A 89 -10.65 -14.55 -4.39
N ARG A 90 -11.00 -13.30 -4.69
CA ARG A 90 -10.03 -12.19 -4.75
C ARG A 90 -9.73 -11.68 -3.35
N LEU A 91 -8.53 -11.99 -2.87
CA LEU A 91 -8.05 -11.64 -1.54
C LEU A 91 -7.08 -10.45 -1.63
N LEU A 92 -7.58 -9.24 -1.35
CA LEU A 92 -6.83 -7.99 -1.53
C LEU A 92 -6.04 -7.54 -0.30
N GLY A 93 -6.14 -8.30 0.78
CA GLY A 93 -5.45 -8.08 2.04
C GLY A 93 -6.38 -8.00 3.23
N ARG A 94 -5.77 -7.96 4.41
CA ARG A 94 -6.41 -7.70 5.70
C ARG A 94 -5.84 -6.44 6.32
N PHE A 95 -6.59 -5.86 7.24
CA PHE A 95 -6.20 -4.62 7.89
C PHE A 95 -6.05 -4.84 9.40
N TYR A 96 -5.00 -4.26 9.96
CA TYR A 96 -4.71 -4.31 11.37
C TYR A 96 -4.41 -2.91 11.87
N ARG A 97 -5.07 -2.50 12.96
CA ARG A 97 -4.62 -1.35 13.73
C ARG A 97 -3.40 -1.78 14.54
N VAL A 98 -2.31 -1.03 14.41
CA VAL A 98 -1.07 -1.21 15.17
C VAL A 98 -0.81 0.06 15.95
N ALA A 99 -0.84 -0.03 17.28
CA ALA A 99 -0.52 1.07 18.17
C ALA A 99 0.79 0.78 18.90
N LEU A 100 1.68 1.76 18.95
CA LEU A 100 3.00 1.64 19.55
C LEU A 100 3.04 2.39 20.88
N PHE A 101 3.60 1.80 21.93
CA PHE A 101 3.73 2.46 23.23
C PHE A 101 5.10 2.19 23.83
N GLY A 102 5.75 3.24 24.34
CA GLY A 102 7.05 3.16 25.00
C GLY A 102 7.97 4.26 24.49
N GLN A 103 7.93 5.41 25.15
CA GLN A 103 8.66 6.62 24.72
C GLN A 103 10.17 6.37 24.52
N ALA A 104 10.78 5.54 25.37
CA ALA A 104 12.19 5.20 25.29
C ALA A 104 12.59 4.37 24.05
N TYR A 105 11.61 3.77 23.35
CA TYR A 105 11.83 2.87 22.23
C TYR A 105 11.28 3.41 20.91
N PHE A 106 10.09 4.02 20.95
CA PHE A 106 9.37 4.50 19.78
C PHE A 106 9.42 6.01 19.59
N GLU A 107 9.92 6.76 20.59
CA GLU A 107 10.08 8.22 20.51
C GLU A 107 8.77 8.90 20.04
N ASP A 108 8.79 9.57 18.89
CA ASP A 108 7.64 10.27 18.32
C ASP A 108 6.49 9.34 17.89
N ASP A 109 6.79 8.05 17.65
CA ASP A 109 5.79 7.05 17.30
C ASP A 109 5.07 6.49 18.56
N SER A 110 5.53 6.82 19.77
CA SER A 110 4.88 6.38 21.00
C SER A 110 3.51 7.04 21.17
N GLY A 111 2.46 6.24 21.21
CA GLY A 111 1.06 6.67 21.24
C GLY A 111 0.44 6.86 19.86
N VAL A 112 1.19 6.65 18.78
CA VAL A 112 0.69 6.75 17.41
C VAL A 112 0.03 5.43 16.99
N GLU A 113 -1.13 5.55 16.36
CA GLU A 113 -1.84 4.41 15.76
C GLU A 113 -1.68 4.42 14.24
N PHE A 114 -1.44 3.25 13.69
CA PHE A 114 -1.29 3.01 12.26
C PHE A 114 -2.29 1.96 11.79
N VAL A 115 -2.68 2.02 10.51
CA VAL A 115 -3.41 0.95 9.84
C VAL A 115 -2.48 0.21 8.90
N TYR A 116 -2.15 -1.03 9.25
CA TYR A 116 -1.30 -1.93 8.48
C TYR A 116 -2.17 -2.72 7.50
N LYS A 117 -1.78 -2.71 6.23
CA LYS A 117 -2.41 -3.53 5.18
C LYS A 117 -1.53 -4.75 4.89
N GLU A 118 -2.01 -5.92 5.29
CA GLU A 118 -1.29 -7.19 5.14
C GLU A 118 -1.75 -7.96 3.90
N PRO A 119 -0.89 -8.80 3.30
CA PRO A 119 -1.24 -9.55 2.10
C PRO A 119 -2.30 -10.63 2.36
N LYS A 120 -3.15 -10.85 1.35
CA LYS A 120 -4.09 -11.98 1.28
C LYS A 120 -4.90 -12.19 2.57
N VAL A 121 -4.61 -13.28 3.29
CA VAL A 121 -5.31 -13.77 4.48
C VAL A 121 -4.40 -13.87 5.70
N THR A 122 -3.30 -13.10 5.72
CA THR A 122 -2.38 -12.99 6.85
C THR A 122 -3.15 -12.85 8.17
N SER A 123 -2.84 -13.71 9.13
CA SER A 123 -3.55 -13.84 10.40
C SER A 123 -3.03 -12.88 11.47
N LEU A 124 -3.81 -12.62 12.53
CA LEU A 124 -3.36 -11.78 13.64
C LEU A 124 -2.07 -12.32 14.27
N SER A 125 -1.95 -13.64 14.41
CA SER A 125 -0.77 -14.30 14.95
C SER A 125 0.46 -14.08 14.07
N GLU A 126 0.31 -14.21 12.75
CA GLU A 126 1.42 -14.01 11.79
C GLU A 126 1.93 -12.56 11.82
N VAL A 127 1.04 -11.57 11.86
CA VAL A 127 1.43 -10.15 12.00
C VAL A 127 2.12 -9.92 13.33
N SER A 128 1.53 -10.43 14.41
CA SER A 128 2.04 -10.26 15.76
C SER A 128 3.43 -10.84 15.94
N GLU A 129 3.67 -12.06 15.41
CA GLU A 129 4.97 -12.72 15.45
C GLU A 129 6.00 -11.96 14.60
N ARG A 130 5.62 -11.51 13.40
CA ARG A 130 6.49 -10.69 12.54
C ARG A 130 6.90 -9.39 13.23
N LEU A 131 5.96 -8.68 13.84
CA LEU A 131 6.23 -7.43 14.56
C LEU A 131 7.05 -7.68 15.83
N LEU A 132 6.75 -8.74 16.58
CA LEU A 132 7.55 -9.15 17.73
C LEU A 132 9.00 -9.39 17.30
N HIS A 133 9.22 -10.21 16.28
CA HIS A 133 10.56 -10.49 15.78
C HIS A 133 11.28 -9.23 15.31
N GLN A 134 10.61 -8.37 14.55
CA GLN A 134 11.16 -7.11 14.06
C GLN A 134 11.62 -6.19 15.20
N TYR A 135 10.78 -5.96 16.20
CA TYR A 135 11.10 -5.07 17.31
C TYR A 135 12.03 -5.71 18.33
N SER A 136 11.94 -7.02 18.58
CA SER A 136 12.87 -7.76 19.44
C SER A 136 14.29 -7.72 18.86
N ASN A 137 14.44 -7.82 17.53
CA ASN A 137 15.74 -7.66 16.88
C ASN A 137 16.29 -6.23 17.02
N LYS A 138 15.42 -5.22 17.12
CA LYS A 138 15.80 -3.81 17.25
C LYS A 138 16.14 -3.41 18.69
N PHE A 139 15.37 -3.88 19.66
CA PHE A 139 15.39 -3.39 21.05
C PHE A 139 15.86 -4.43 22.09
N GLY A 140 15.99 -5.69 21.69
CA GLY A 140 16.24 -6.82 22.57
C GLY A 140 14.96 -7.62 22.84
N ALA A 141 15.10 -8.95 22.92
CA ALA A 141 13.98 -9.88 23.06
C ALA A 141 13.14 -9.64 24.33
N ASP A 142 13.81 -9.30 25.44
CA ASP A 142 13.17 -9.10 26.75
C ASP A 142 12.52 -7.71 26.90
N CYS A 143 12.70 -6.83 25.92
CA CYS A 143 12.21 -5.45 25.96
C CYS A 143 10.86 -5.27 25.26
N VAL A 144 10.34 -6.28 24.56
CA VAL A 144 9.18 -6.12 23.66
C VAL A 144 8.01 -6.99 24.10
N LYS A 145 6.81 -6.40 24.11
CA LYS A 145 5.56 -7.10 24.43
C LYS A 145 4.49 -6.83 23.38
N ILE A 146 3.94 -7.89 22.80
CA ILE A 146 2.76 -7.79 21.94
C ILE A 146 1.49 -7.85 22.79
N ILE A 147 0.55 -6.96 22.50
CA ILE A 147 -0.77 -6.92 23.10
C ILE A 147 -1.80 -7.21 22.00
N MET A 148 -2.53 -8.31 22.14
CA MET A 148 -3.57 -8.72 21.18
C MET A 148 -4.98 -8.33 21.65
N ASP A 149 -5.11 -7.79 22.86
CA ASP A 149 -6.37 -7.23 23.36
C ASP A 149 -6.72 -5.98 22.56
N SER A 150 -7.99 -5.83 22.21
CA SER A 150 -8.54 -4.65 21.53
C SER A 150 -8.90 -3.50 22.48
N ALA A 151 -8.87 -3.72 23.80
CA ALA A 151 -9.24 -2.72 24.78
C ALA A 151 -8.42 -1.42 24.61
N PRO A 152 -9.06 -0.24 24.71
CA PRO A 152 -8.34 1.03 24.79
C PRO A 152 -7.42 1.01 26.01
N MET A 153 -6.14 1.30 25.83
CA MET A 153 -5.17 1.34 26.92
C MET A 153 -4.66 2.77 27.09
N ALA A 154 -4.56 3.22 28.34
CA ALA A 154 -3.84 4.43 28.64
C ALA A 154 -2.35 4.12 28.71
N SER A 155 -1.51 5.04 28.20
CA SER A 155 -0.04 4.90 28.28
C SER A 155 0.46 4.79 29.73
N CYS A 156 -0.30 5.30 30.70
CA CYS A 156 -0.01 5.20 32.13
C CYS A 156 -0.14 3.79 32.71
N ASP A 157 -0.91 2.89 32.07
CA ASP A 157 -1.16 1.53 32.56
C ASP A 157 -0.10 0.53 32.08
N LEU A 158 0.83 0.97 31.24
CA LEU A 158 1.85 0.16 30.60
C LEU A 158 3.19 0.31 31.32
N ASP A 159 3.97 -0.78 31.37
CA ASP A 159 5.33 -0.74 31.93
C ASP A 159 6.22 0.16 31.07
N PRO A 160 6.74 1.29 31.58
CA PRO A 160 7.56 2.22 30.81
C PRO A 160 8.93 1.65 30.42
N LYS A 161 9.33 0.51 30.99
CA LYS A 161 10.58 -0.20 30.66
C LYS A 161 10.44 -1.12 29.46
N LEU A 162 9.24 -1.28 28.89
CA LEU A 162 8.99 -2.17 27.77
C LEU A 162 8.43 -1.40 26.58
N ALA A 163 8.73 -1.89 25.38
CA ALA A 163 8.11 -1.53 24.13
C ALA A 163 6.84 -2.38 23.95
N HIS A 164 5.67 -1.76 24.08
CA HIS A 164 4.40 -2.45 23.85
C HIS A 164 3.89 -2.17 22.44
N VAL A 165 3.46 -3.22 21.74
CA VAL A 165 2.87 -3.12 20.41
C VAL A 165 1.49 -3.76 20.47
N GLN A 166 0.44 -2.95 20.36
CA GLN A 166 -0.93 -3.43 20.31
C GLN A 166 -1.32 -3.72 18.86
N VAL A 167 -1.78 -4.94 18.59
CA VAL A 167 -2.23 -5.35 17.25
C VAL A 167 -3.68 -5.79 17.34
N THR A 168 -4.55 -5.17 16.53
CA THR A 168 -5.99 -5.48 16.50
C THR A 168 -6.47 -5.59 15.06
N HIS A 169 -7.19 -6.67 14.73
CA HIS A 169 -7.80 -6.81 13.41
C HIS A 169 -8.92 -5.78 13.22
N VAL A 170 -8.95 -5.12 12.07
CA VAL A 170 -9.98 -4.15 11.69
C VAL A 170 -10.54 -4.45 10.31
N THR A 171 -11.78 -4.01 10.06
CA THR A 171 -12.45 -4.14 8.77
C THR A 171 -12.63 -2.77 8.12
N PRO A 172 -12.40 -2.63 6.80
CA PRO A 172 -12.70 -1.41 6.04
C PRO A 172 -14.17 -0.99 6.10
#